data_AF-K1R0S2-F1
#
_entry.id   AF-K1R0S2-F1
#
_cell.length_a   1.000
_cell.length_b   1.000
_cell.length_c   1.000
_cell.angle_alpha   90.00
_cell.angle_beta   90.00
_cell.angle_gamma   90.00
#
_symmetry.space_group_name_H-M   'P 1'
#
loop_
_entity.id
_entity.type
_entity.pdbx_description
1 polymer ?
#
loop_
_entity_poly.entity_id
_entity_poly.type
_entity_poly.pdbx_seq_one_letter_code
_entity_poly.pdbx_strand_id
1 'polypeptide(L)'
;FSLAIFLNILECDSEGTLRLKESHDYWHQVQGKLYLTGTSCCDFVVWTTVSMEVIRILRDDSWECHLKNMIEFYFNVFLPTLN
;
A
#
# COMPACT_ATOMS: atom_id res chain seq x y z
N PHE A 1 -12.05 4.03 2.63
CA PHE A 1 -13.02 3.08 3.19
C PHE A 1 -12.43 1.69 3.11
N SER A 2 -11.69 1.29 4.15
CA SER A 2 -10.94 0.04 4.20
C SER A 2 -11.90 -1.08 4.62
N LEU A 3 -12.22 -1.97 3.67
CA LEU A 3 -12.90 -3.22 3.94
C LEU A 3 -11.93 -4.35 3.54
N ALA A 4 -10.84 -4.50 4.28
CA ALA A 4 -9.94 -5.65 4.12
C ALA A 4 -10.53 -6.86 4.85
N ILE A 5 -11.63 -7.41 4.33
CA ILE A 5 -12.19 -8.67 4.80
C ILE A 5 -11.64 -9.77 3.86
N PHE A 6 -10.80 -10.64 4.46
CA PHE A 6 -10.12 -11.86 3.95
C PHE A 6 -8.60 -11.80 3.60
N LEU A 7 -7.78 -11.75 4.67
CA LEU A 7 -6.90 -12.83 5.17
C LEU A 7 -5.59 -13.27 4.48
N ASN A 8 -5.05 -12.63 3.43
CA ASN A 8 -3.69 -13.00 2.97
C ASN A 8 -2.76 -11.84 2.58
N ILE A 9 -3.02 -10.66 3.14
CA ILE A 9 -2.21 -9.46 2.87
C ILE A 9 -1.04 -9.31 3.86
N LEU A 10 -1.13 -9.96 5.02
CA LEU A 10 -0.14 -9.86 6.09
C LEU A 10 0.76 -11.09 6.13
N GLU A 11 2.01 -10.89 6.51
CA GLU A 11 2.97 -11.93 6.89
C GLU A 11 3.53 -11.64 8.27
N CYS A 12 4.03 -12.67 8.93
CA CYS A 12 4.66 -12.58 10.23
C CYS A 12 6.16 -12.76 10.05
N ASP A 13 6.96 -11.85 10.57
CA ASP A 13 8.41 -12.01 10.54
C ASP A 13 8.90 -13.04 11.57
N SER A 14 10.21 -13.30 11.59
CA SER A 14 10.83 -14.25 12.51
C SER A 14 10.70 -13.86 13.99
N GLU A 15 10.36 -12.60 14.27
CA GLU A 15 10.19 -12.06 15.62
C GLU A 15 8.72 -12.07 16.07
N GLY A 16 7.80 -12.48 15.20
CA GLY A 16 6.37 -12.51 15.51
C GLY A 16 5.62 -11.21 15.16
N THR A 17 6.26 -10.27 14.48
CA THR A 17 5.66 -8.98 14.12
C THR A 17 4.92 -9.07 12.79
N LEU A 18 3.69 -8.54 12.76
CA LEU A 18 2.87 -8.50 11.55
C LEU A 18 3.34 -7.39 10.61
N ARG A 19 3.49 -7.74 9.33
CA ARG A 19 3.91 -6.85 8.25
C ARG A 19 2.99 -7.03 7.04
N LEU A 20 2.80 -5.96 6.28
CA LEU A 20 2.14 -6.05 4.98
C LEU A 20 3.09 -6.69 3.97
N LYS A 21 2.63 -7.71 3.25
CA LYS A 21 3.41 -8.37 2.21
C LYS A 21 3.79 -7.39 1.10
N GLU A 22 5.09 -7.26 0.85
CA GLU A 22 5.60 -6.37 -0.20
C GLU A 22 5.20 -6.84 -1.61
N SER A 23 4.94 -8.14 -1.77
CA SER A 23 4.43 -8.74 -3.00
C SER A 23 2.93 -8.48 -3.26
N HIS A 24 2.21 -7.90 -2.31
CA HIS A 24 0.77 -7.67 -2.45
C HIS A 24 0.48 -6.25 -2.93
N ASP A 25 -0.53 -6.11 -3.81
CA ASP A 25 -0.96 -4.83 -4.39
C ASP A 25 -1.20 -3.70 -3.36
N TYR A 26 -1.66 -4.00 -2.15
CA TYR A 26 -1.87 -2.99 -1.11
C TYR A 26 -0.56 -2.33 -0.70
N TRP A 27 0.56 -3.04 -0.71
CA TRP A 27 1.86 -2.46 -0.41
C TRP A 27 2.25 -1.44 -1.47
N HIS A 28 2.10 -1.79 -2.76
CA HIS A 28 2.33 -0.84 -3.85
C HIS A 28 1.40 0.38 -3.78
N GLN A 29 0.13 0.20 -3.38
CA GLN A 29 -0.78 1.34 -3.17
C GLN A 29 -0.32 2.27 -2.04
N VAL A 30 0.22 1.71 -0.96
CA VAL A 30 0.76 2.51 0.15
C VAL A 30 2.03 3.23 -0.30
N GLN A 31 2.96 2.54 -0.95
CA GLN A 31 4.19 3.16 -1.50
C GLN A 31 3.84 4.30 -2.45
N GLY A 32 2.95 4.08 -3.42
CA GLY A 32 2.50 5.14 -4.34
C GLY A 32 1.95 6.37 -3.61
N LYS A 33 1.14 6.18 -2.56
CA LYS A 33 0.64 7.30 -1.75
C LYS A 33 1.76 8.03 -1.00
N LEU A 34 2.74 7.31 -0.45
CA LEU A 34 3.88 7.92 0.24
C LEU A 34 4.71 8.79 -0.70
N TYR A 35 4.97 8.31 -1.93
CA TYR A 35 5.65 9.09 -2.95
C TYR A 35 4.85 10.32 -3.40
N LEU A 36 3.58 10.13 -3.74
CA LEU A 36 2.73 11.21 -4.23
C LEU A 36 2.50 12.32 -3.20
N THR A 37 2.54 11.98 -1.90
CA THR A 37 2.36 12.94 -0.80
C THR A 37 3.68 13.48 -0.25
N GLY A 38 4.83 12.92 -0.64
CA GLY A 38 6.13 13.26 -0.05
C GLY A 38 6.30 12.81 1.40
N THR A 39 5.47 11.90 1.89
CA THR A 39 5.51 11.42 3.29
C THR A 39 6.49 10.25 3.45
N SER A 40 7.17 10.15 4.59
CA SER A 40 8.14 9.08 4.86
C SER A 40 7.53 7.78 5.39
N CYS A 41 6.31 7.80 5.93
CA CYS A 41 5.65 6.62 6.47
C CYS A 41 4.12 6.75 6.53
N CYS A 42 3.44 5.62 6.68
CA CYS A 42 2.00 5.52 6.84
C CYS A 42 1.67 4.46 7.90
N ASP A 43 0.72 4.75 8.79
CA ASP A 43 0.14 3.77 9.69
C ASP A 43 -1.00 3.03 8.98
N PHE A 44 -0.76 1.77 8.67
CA PHE A 44 -1.72 0.89 8.00
C PHE A 44 -2.53 0.11 9.04
N VAL A 45 -3.82 0.45 9.13
CA VAL A 45 -4.74 -0.18 10.10
C VAL A 45 -5.42 -1.39 9.48
N VAL A 46 -5.23 -2.54 10.11
CA VAL A 46 -5.99 -3.77 9.84
C VAL A 46 -6.96 -3.98 10.99
N TRP A 47 -8.25 -4.06 10.68
CA TRP A 47 -9.29 -4.16 11.68
C TRP A 47 -10.22 -5.33 11.39
N THR A 48 -10.56 -6.06 12.43
CA THR A 48 -11.61 -7.08 12.47
C THR A 48 -12.56 -6.77 13.61
N THR A 49 -13.69 -7.48 13.67
CA THR A 49 -14.64 -7.35 14.79
C THR A 49 -14.06 -7.80 16.13
N VAL A 50 -12.91 -8.49 16.14
CA VAL A 50 -12.28 -9.06 17.35
C VAL A 50 -11.00 -8.32 17.72
N SER A 51 -10.25 -7.81 16.76
CA SER A 51 -8.95 -7.18 16.99
C SER A 51 -8.64 -6.09 15.95
N MET A 52 -7.71 -5.21 16.32
CA MET A 52 -7.17 -4.17 15.46
C MET A 52 -5.65 -4.19 15.59
N GLU A 53 -4.98 -4.12 14.45
CA GLU A 53 -3.53 -4.06 14.34
C GLU A 53 -3.13 -2.82 13.55
N VAL A 54 -2.07 -2.14 13.99
CA VAL A 54 -1.51 -0.97 13.33
C VAL A 54 -0.11 -1.29 12.87
N ILE A 55 0.12 -1.24 11.56
CA ILE A 55 1.38 -1.60 10.93
C ILE A 55 1.99 -0.34 10.33
N ARG A 56 3.15 0.07 10.85
CA ARG A 56 3.92 1.18 10.30
C ARG A 56 4.61 0.74 9.01
N ILE A 57 4.24 1.34 7.89
CA ILE A 57 4.89 1.13 6.60
C ILE A 57 5.77 2.33 6.30
N LEU A 58 7.05 2.09 6.05
CA LEU A 58 8.01 3.11 5.63
C LEU A 58 8.02 3.24 4.11
N ARG A 59 8.32 4.44 3.62
CA ARG A 59 8.57 4.65 2.20
C ARG A 59 9.81 3.87 1.80
N ASP A 60 9.68 3.08 0.76
CA ASP A 60 10.79 2.38 0.12
C ASP A 60 11.29 3.21 -1.06
N ASP A 61 12.49 3.79 -0.91
CA ASP A 61 13.12 4.64 -1.92
C ASP A 61 13.43 3.88 -3.24
N SER A 62 13.47 2.53 -3.22
CA SER A 62 13.63 1.72 -4.43
C SER A 62 12.36 1.58 -5.26
N TRP A 63 11.19 1.90 -4.67
CA TRP A 63 9.90 1.77 -5.34
C TRP A 63 9.62 2.86 -6.38
N GLU A 64 10.37 3.98 -6.37
CA GLU A 64 10.18 5.16 -7.23
C GLU A 64 10.01 4.82 -8.72
N CYS A 65 10.68 3.77 -9.20
CA CYS A 65 10.62 3.34 -10.60
C CYS A 65 9.19 3.04 -11.10
N HIS A 66 8.26 2.70 -10.21
CA HIS A 66 6.85 2.43 -10.53
C HIS A 66 6.02 3.71 -10.71
N LEU A 67 6.48 4.85 -10.18
CA LEU A 67 5.73 6.11 -10.21
C LEU A 67 5.49 6.59 -11.64
N LYS A 68 6.50 6.44 -12.51
CA LYS A 68 6.39 6.79 -13.94
C LYS A 68 5.26 6.04 -14.61
N ASN A 69 5.19 4.71 -14.44
CA ASN A 69 4.16 3.86 -15.02
C ASN A 69 2.76 4.23 -14.50
N MET A 70 2.64 4.58 -13.22
CA MET A 70 1.38 5.04 -12.62
C MET A 70 0.89 6.36 -13.25
N ILE A 71 1.78 7.33 -13.43
CA ILE A 71 1.45 8.62 -14.02
C ILE A 71 1.05 8.43 -15.49
N GLU A 72 1.81 7.64 -16.25
CA GLU A 72 1.49 7.35 -17.64
C GLU A 72 0.15 6.63 -17.79
N PHE A 73 -0.15 5.64 -16.94
CA PHE A 73 -1.46 4.98 -16.91
C PHE A 73 -2.58 5.97 -16.60
N TYR A 74 -2.40 6.86 -15.61
CA TYR A 74 -3.41 7.84 -15.23
C TYR A 74 -3.75 8.78 -16.41
N PHE A 75 -2.75 9.36 -17.06
CA PHE A 75 -2.97 10.33 -18.14
C PHE A 75 -3.35 9.71 -19.48
N ASN A 76 -2.79 8.55 -19.83
CA ASN A 76 -2.97 7.97 -21.16
C ASN A 76 -4.05 6.89 -21.24
N VAL A 77 -4.46 6.30 -20.11
CA VAL A 77 -5.46 5.22 -20.07
C VAL A 77 -6.67 5.63 -19.25
N PHE A 78 -6.49 5.97 -17.97
CA PHE A 78 -7.62 6.23 -17.07
C PHE A 78 -8.36 7.53 -17.43
N LEU A 79 -7.66 8.66 -17.55
CA LEU A 79 -8.28 9.95 -17.87
C LEU A 79 -9.10 9.92 -19.18
N PRO A 80 -8.62 9.33 -20.29
CA PRO A 80 -9.42 9.20 -21.52
C PRO A 80 -10.69 8.35 -21.37
N THR A 81 -10.74 7.38 -20.45
CA THR A 81 -11.95 6.54 -20.21
C THR A 81 -13.05 7.25 -19.43
N LEU A 82 -12.75 8.42 -18.86
CA LEU A 82 -13.73 9.24 -18.12
C LEU A 82 -14.50 10.22 -19.02
N ASN A 83 -14.14 10.30 -20.31
CA ASN A 83 -14.83 11.06 -21.34
C ASN A 83 -15.72 10.15 -22.19
#